data_AF-A0A1X7LHH5-F1
#
_entry.id   AF-A0A1X7LHH5-F1
#
_cell.length_a   1.000
_cell.length_b   1.000
_cell.length_c   1.000
_cell.angle_alpha   90.00
_cell.angle_beta   90.00
_cell.angle_gamma   90.00
#
_symmetry.space_group_name_H-M   'P 1'
#
loop_
_entity.id
_entity.type
_entity.pdbx_description
1 polymer ?
#
loop_
_entity_poly.entity_id
_entity_poly.type
_entity_poly.pdbx_seq_one_letter_code
_entity_poly.pdbx_strand_id
1 'polypeptide(L)'
;MSTYDHSAQELEHIRAMIAFLDHVLQDNHNRQVTPVMSPDYWRTRIEALLAERLSPTLEQQAHTLLERLGALGTQRGRGRHVTQHPQGFAELGIRGSQIPAT
;
A
#
# COMPACT_ATOMS: atom_id res chain seq x y z
N MET A 1 10.81 -27.61 -20.79
CA MET A 1 10.62 -26.79 -19.59
C MET A 1 9.14 -26.49 -19.50
N SER A 2 8.47 -26.99 -18.46
CA SER A 2 7.02 -26.87 -18.33
C SER A 2 6.67 -25.44 -17.92
N THR A 3 5.59 -24.87 -18.42
CA THR A 3 5.08 -23.56 -17.99
C THR A 3 4.84 -23.51 -16.48
N TYR A 4 4.53 -24.68 -15.89
CA TYR A 4 4.42 -24.87 -14.45
C TYR A 4 5.69 -24.52 -13.67
N ASP A 5 6.87 -24.91 -14.18
CA ASP A 5 8.16 -24.62 -13.53
C ASP A 5 8.45 -23.12 -13.55
N HIS A 6 8.06 -22.45 -14.64
CA HIS A 6 8.23 -21.01 -14.79
C HIS A 6 7.37 -20.22 -13.79
N SER A 7 6.08 -20.56 -13.69
CA SER A 7 5.16 -19.89 -12.76
C SER A 7 5.56 -20.12 -11.30
N ALA A 8 6.03 -21.32 -10.95
CA ALA A 8 6.50 -21.64 -9.60
C ALA A 8 7.76 -20.82 -9.24
N GLN A 9 8.72 -20.72 -10.17
CA GLN A 9 9.94 -19.95 -9.99
C GLN A 9 9.66 -18.44 -9.90
N GLU A 10 8.72 -17.93 -10.70
CA GLU A 10 8.28 -16.54 -10.59
C GLU A 10 7.62 -16.25 -9.25
N LEU A 11 6.76 -17.13 -8.75
CA LEU A 11 6.13 -16.97 -7.43
C LEU A 11 7.15 -16.95 -6.29
N GLU A 12 8.16 -17.83 -6.34
CA GLU A 12 9.23 -17.85 -5.35
C GLU A 12 10.07 -16.56 -5.41
N HIS A 13 10.36 -16.08 -6.63
CA HIS A 13 11.04 -14.81 -6.83
C HIS A 13 10.23 -13.61 -6.29
N ILE A 14 8.93 -13.56 -6.57
CA ILE A 14 8.03 -12.52 -6.04
C ILE A 14 7.99 -12.57 -4.51
N ARG A 15 7.94 -13.76 -3.90
CA ARG A 15 7.98 -13.92 -2.44
C ARG A 15 9.26 -13.33 -1.84
N ALA A 16 10.42 -13.62 -2.45
CA ALA A 16 11.70 -13.08 -2.01
C ALA A 16 11.73 -11.54 -2.14
N MET A 17 11.19 -11.00 -3.23
CA MET A 17 11.13 -9.55 -3.46
C MET A 17 10.18 -8.83 -2.50
N ILE A 18 9.04 -9.43 -2.13
CA ILE A 18 8.14 -8.88 -1.10
C ILE A 18 8.81 -8.86 0.27
N ALA A 19 9.54 -9.92 0.64
CA ALA A 19 10.29 -9.96 1.90
C ALA A 19 11.43 -8.91 1.92
N PHE A 20 12.11 -8.72 0.79
CA PHE A 20 13.11 -7.66 0.64
C PHE A 20 12.48 -6.27 0.78
N LEU A 21 11.30 -6.06 0.20
CA LEU A 21 10.57 -4.79 0.33
C LEU A 21 10.15 -4.49 1.75
N ASP A 22 9.63 -5.49 2.47
CA ASP A 22 9.30 -5.35 3.88
C ASP A 22 10.52 -4.88 4.68
N HIS A 23 11.68 -5.49 4.46
CA HIS A 23 12.93 -5.08 5.12
C HIS A 23 13.41 -3.67 4.72
N VAL A 24 13.42 -3.35 3.42
CA VAL A 24 13.87 -2.03 2.92
C VAL A 24 12.96 -0.89 3.37
N LEU A 25 11.64 -1.12 3.44
CA LEU A 25 10.67 -0.13 3.91
C LEU A 25 10.85 0.18 5.41
N GLN A 26 11.28 -0.79 6.21
CA GLN A 26 11.63 -0.57 7.62
C GLN A 26 12.95 0.22 7.77
N ASP A 27 13.91 -0.02 6.88
CA ASP A 27 15.28 0.45 7.03
C ASP A 27 15.55 1.86 6.42
N ASN A 28 14.71 2.35 5.50
CA ASN A 28 15.02 3.60 4.78
C ASN A 28 13.80 4.45 4.39
N HIS A 29 13.76 5.69 4.91
CA HIS A 29 12.82 6.74 4.49
C HIS A 29 13.25 7.47 3.19
N ASN A 30 14.50 7.32 2.74
CA ASN A 30 15.10 8.19 1.71
C ASN A 30 15.66 7.46 0.46
N ARG A 31 15.37 6.17 0.27
CA ARG A 31 15.92 5.43 -0.87
C ARG A 31 15.12 5.71 -2.16
N GLN A 32 15.83 5.90 -3.27
CA GLN A 32 15.25 6.08 -4.60
C GLN A 32 14.31 4.92 -4.93
N VAL A 33 13.03 5.24 -5.08
CA VAL A 33 11.95 4.31 -5.39
C VAL A 33 12.08 3.91 -6.86
N THR A 34 12.67 2.74 -7.12
CA THR A 34 12.55 2.10 -8.42
C THR A 34 11.14 1.50 -8.57
N PRO A 35 10.62 1.30 -9.79
CA PRO A 35 9.30 0.70 -9.99
C PRO A 35 9.17 -0.68 -9.32
N VAL A 36 10.27 -1.42 -9.27
CA VAL A 36 10.41 -2.73 -8.60
C VAL A 36 10.32 -2.64 -7.07
N MET A 37 10.42 -1.43 -6.50
CA MET A 37 10.18 -1.16 -5.09
C MET A 37 8.75 -0.67 -4.79
N SER A 38 7.89 -0.58 -5.79
CA SER A 38 6.49 -0.21 -5.59
C SER A 38 5.65 -1.46 -5.32
N PRO A 39 4.90 -1.51 -4.20
CA PRO A 39 4.02 -2.65 -3.90
C PRO A 39 2.93 -2.85 -4.97
N ASP A 40 2.46 -1.77 -5.61
CA ASP A 40 1.49 -1.85 -6.73
C ASP A 40 2.05 -2.56 -7.96
N TYR A 41 3.34 -2.41 -8.27
CA TYR A 41 3.97 -3.13 -9.38
C TYR A 41 3.90 -4.65 -9.17
N TRP A 42 4.15 -5.10 -7.93
CA TRP A 42 4.06 -6.51 -7.58
C TRP A 42 2.63 -7.04 -7.55
N ARG A 43 1.66 -6.21 -7.12
CA ARG A 43 0.23 -6.54 -7.20
C ARG A 43 -0.17 -6.87 -8.64
N THR A 44 0.12 -5.96 -9.59
CA THR A 44 -0.23 -6.17 -11.00
C THR A 44 0.45 -7.41 -11.58
N ARG A 45 1.68 -7.72 -11.16
CA ARG A 45 2.37 -8.94 -11.63
C ARG A 45 1.72 -10.22 -11.08
N ILE A 46 1.28 -10.23 -9.82
CA ILE A 46 0.59 -11.39 -9.23
C ILE A 46 -0.79 -11.57 -9.88
N GLU A 47 -1.51 -10.49 -10.16
CA GLU A 47 -2.80 -10.54 -10.88
C GLU A 47 -2.63 -11.10 -12.29
N ALA A 48 -1.55 -10.74 -12.98
CA ALA A 48 -1.22 -11.32 -14.29
C ALA A 48 -0.93 -12.82 -14.20
N LEU A 49 -0.20 -13.29 -13.17
CA LEU A 49 0.03 -14.71 -12.94
C LEU A 49 -1.27 -15.46 -12.61
N LEU A 50 -2.17 -14.87 -11.84
CA LEU A 50 -3.49 -15.45 -11.54
C LEU A 50 -4.39 -15.54 -12.78
N ALA A 51 -4.17 -14.69 -13.80
CA ALA A 51 -4.87 -14.80 -15.07
C ALA A 51 -4.37 -15.99 -15.92
N GLU A 52 -3.21 -16.57 -15.59
CA GLU A 52 -2.73 -17.81 -16.19
C GLU A 52 -3.37 -19.03 -15.50
N ARG A 53 -3.45 -20.18 -16.20
CA ARG A 53 -3.95 -21.43 -15.61
C ARG A 53 -2.92 -22.01 -14.63
N LEU A 54 -2.89 -21.44 -13.44
CA LEU A 54 -2.10 -21.93 -12.31
C LEU A 54 -2.75 -23.17 -11.70
N SER A 55 -1.93 -23.94 -10.97
CA SER A 55 -2.47 -24.97 -10.08
C SER A 55 -3.07 -24.33 -8.82
N PRO A 56 -4.08 -24.95 -8.20
CA PRO A 56 -4.78 -24.39 -7.04
C PRO A 56 -3.87 -24.10 -5.84
N THR A 57 -2.75 -24.81 -5.73
CA THR A 57 -1.72 -24.55 -4.71
C THR A 57 -0.95 -23.25 -4.97
N LEU A 58 -0.66 -22.93 -6.24
CA LEU A 58 0.02 -21.69 -6.62
C LEU A 58 -0.92 -20.49 -6.55
N GLU A 59 -2.20 -20.69 -6.89
CA GLU A 59 -3.23 -19.65 -6.71
C GLU A 59 -3.36 -19.24 -5.24
N GLN A 60 -3.45 -20.19 -4.30
CA GLN A 60 -3.52 -19.86 -2.86
C GLN A 60 -2.29 -19.09 -2.36
N GLN A 61 -1.10 -19.45 -2.86
CA GLN A 61 0.13 -18.72 -2.54
C GLN A 61 0.09 -17.29 -3.10
N ALA A 62 -0.36 -17.11 -4.34
CA ALA A 62 -0.51 -15.80 -4.96
C ALA A 62 -1.48 -14.89 -4.17
N HIS A 63 -2.63 -15.43 -3.73
CA HIS A 63 -3.58 -14.69 -2.89
C HIS A 63 -2.97 -14.29 -1.54
N THR A 64 -2.23 -15.20 -0.89
CA THR A 64 -1.53 -14.89 0.36
C THR A 64 -0.51 -13.75 0.19
N LEU A 65 0.18 -13.70 -0.96
CA LEU A 65 1.13 -12.62 -1.28
C LEU A 65 0.41 -11.29 -1.52
N LEU A 66 -0.77 -11.28 -2.15
CA LEU A 66 -1.59 -10.08 -2.34
C LEU A 66 -2.05 -9.49 -1.00
N GLU A 67 -2.49 -10.32 -0.05
CA GLU A 67 -2.87 -9.86 1.29
C GLU A 67 -1.69 -9.20 2.01
N ARG A 68 -0.50 -9.81 1.91
CA ARG A 68 0.73 -9.25 2.50
C ARG A 68 1.11 -7.91 1.88
N LEU A 69 0.99 -7.76 0.56
CA LEU A 69 1.20 -6.48 -0.12
C LEU A 69 0.17 -5.42 0.30
N GLY A 70 -1.09 -5.80 0.53
CA GLY A 70 -2.13 -4.92 1.08
C GLY A 70 -1.76 -4.38 2.47
N ALA A 71 -1.22 -5.23 3.34
CA ALA A 71 -0.72 -4.82 4.65
C ALA A 71 0.44 -3.81 4.56
N LEU A 72 1.36 -3.98 3.61
CA LEU A 72 2.46 -3.03 3.38
C LEU A 72 1.97 -1.67 2.87
N GLY A 73 0.99 -1.67 1.96
CA GLY A 73 0.38 -0.43 1.44
C GLY A 73 -0.36 0.38 2.52
N THR A 74 -1.09 -0.30 3.40
CA THR A 74 -1.79 0.35 4.52
C THR A 74 -0.83 0.90 5.58
N GLN A 75 0.31 0.24 5.81
CA GLN A 75 1.36 0.75 6.71
C GLN A 75 1.98 2.05 6.20
N ARG A 76 2.22 2.16 4.89
CA ARG A 76 2.67 3.42 4.25
C ARG A 76 1.61 4.53 4.32
N GLY A 77 0.32 4.15 4.29
CA GLY A 77 -0.81 5.08 4.45
C GLY A 77 -0.96 5.63 5.86
N ARG A 78 -0.67 4.84 6.91
CA ARG A 78 -0.72 5.30 8.31
C ARG A 78 0.37 6.32 8.66
N GLY A 79 1.54 6.27 8.02
CA GLY A 79 2.55 7.34 8.13
C GLY A 79 2.11 8.66 7.48
N ARG A 80 1.08 8.60 6.63
CA ARG A 80 0.39 9.75 6.02
C ARG A 80 -0.98 9.99 6.67
N HIS A 81 -1.20 9.53 7.90
CA HIS A 81 -2.29 10.05 8.71
C HIS A 81 -1.85 11.41 9.25
N VAL A 82 -2.15 12.40 8.41
CA VAL A 82 -2.28 13.81 8.73
C VAL A 82 -2.66 13.95 10.20
N THR A 83 -1.88 14.71 10.96
CA THR A 83 -2.39 15.49 12.09
C THR A 83 -3.41 16.46 11.49
N GLN A 84 -4.59 15.95 11.14
CA GLN A 84 -5.71 16.74 10.70
C GLN A 84 -6.30 17.30 11.99
N HIS A 85 -5.67 18.37 12.46
CA HIS A 85 -6.10 19.18 13.58
C HIS A 85 -7.54 19.65 13.31
N PRO A 86 -8.58 19.14 14.00
CA PRO A 86 -9.92 19.68 13.87
C PRO A 86 -10.10 20.67 15.02
N GLN A 87 -9.40 21.81 14.98
CA GLN A 87 -9.58 22.85 16.00
C GLN A 87 -9.50 24.23 15.37
N GLY A 88 -10.62 24.95 15.41
CA GLY A 88 -10.59 26.41 15.47
C GLY A 88 -11.29 27.20 14.38
N PHE A 89 -12.43 26.76 13.86
CA PHE A 89 -13.41 27.69 13.30
C PHE A 89 -14.76 27.52 14.02
N ALA A 90 -14.75 27.82 15.32
CA ALA A 90 -15.96 28.23 16.02
C ALA A 90 -16.21 29.70 15.65
N GLU A 91 -16.95 29.84 14.57
CA GLU A 91 -17.91 30.89 14.29
C GLU A 91 -18.24 31.74 15.55
N LEU A 92 -17.64 32.92 15.64
CA LEU A 92 -18.04 33.99 16.56
C LEU A 92 -19.36 34.62 16.05
N GLY A 93 -20.43 33.82 16.09
CA GLY A 93 -21.79 34.32 16.10
C GLY A 93 -22.25 34.41 17.55
N ILE A 94 -22.20 35.59 18.16
CA ILE A 94 -23.17 36.19 19.10
C ILE A 94 -22.48 37.41 19.73
N ARG A 95 -22.83 38.61 19.26
CA ARG A 95 -23.04 39.78 20.13
C ARG A 95 -23.79 40.87 19.38
N GLY A 96 -25.11 40.85 19.52
CA GLY A 96 -25.87 42.08 19.46
C GLY A 96 -25.45 42.99 20.62
N SER A 97 -25.26 44.27 20.35
CA SER A 97 -25.77 45.39 21.16
C SER A 97 -25.21 46.72 20.68
N GLN A 98 -26.12 47.51 20.12
CA GLN A 98 -26.35 48.92 20.46
C GLN A 98 -25.38 50.01 19.96
N ILE A 99 -25.85 50.66 18.90
CA ILE A 99 -25.54 52.04 18.47
C ILE A 99 -26.29 53.04 19.37
N PRO A 100 -25.65 54.09 19.91
CA PRO A 100 -26.34 55.30 20.31
C PRO A 100 -26.21 56.41 19.25
N ALA A 101 -27.32 57.12 19.07
CA ALA A 101 -27.46 58.30 18.24
C ALA A 101 -26.79 59.54 18.87
N THR A 102 -26.36 60.46 18.02
CA THR A 102 -26.31 61.91 18.29
C THR A 102 -26.62 62.62 16.98
#